data_AF-A0A7J7G0J6-F1
#
_entry.id   AF-A0A7J7G0J6-F1
#
_cell.length_a   1.000
_cell.length_b   1.000
_cell.length_c   1.000
_cell.angle_alpha   90.00
_cell.angle_beta   90.00
_cell.angle_gamma   90.00
#
_symmetry.space_group_name_H-M   'P 1'
#
loop_
_entity.id
_entity.type
_entity.pdbx_description
1 polymer ?
#
loop_
_entity_poly.entity_id
_entity_poly.type
_entity_poly.pdbx_seq_one_letter_code
_entity_poly.pdbx_strand_id
1 'polypeptide(L)'
;MPIIFPSAHHAYCLLHLQMNLRDRMKYVNASHKIGLMRKLRECAYAPTVACFNEKLEVLKKANPAVIEDFMKDLHPKHWSNAYFR
;
A
#
# COMPACT_ATOMS: atom_id res chain seq x y z
N MET A 1 2.57 20.14 8.94
CA MET A 1 3.58 19.45 9.77
C MET A 1 4.92 20.10 9.47
N PRO A 2 5.63 20.68 10.45
CA PRO A 2 6.93 21.33 10.22
C PRO A 2 7.95 20.29 9.72
N ILE A 3 8.73 20.66 8.70
CA ILE A 3 9.73 19.79 8.08
C ILE A 3 11.07 20.02 8.80
N ILE A 4 11.38 19.16 9.77
CA ILE A 4 12.64 19.25 10.54
C ILE A 4 13.81 18.65 9.75
N PHE A 5 13.53 17.62 8.95
CA PHE A 5 14.51 16.93 8.10
C PHE A 5 14.07 17.01 6.64
N PRO A 6 14.41 18.07 5.90
CA PRO A 6 13.91 18.29 4.53
C PRO A 6 14.41 17.28 3.51
N SER A 7 15.51 16.59 3.79
CA SER A 7 16.07 15.52 2.96
C SER A 7 15.56 14.12 3.31
N ALA A 8 14.90 13.94 4.46
CA ALA A 8 14.39 12.64 4.88
C ALA A 8 13.00 12.39 4.30
N HIS A 9 12.84 11.29 3.58
CA HIS A 9 11.54 10.86 3.11
C HIS A 9 10.71 10.34 4.29
N HIS A 10 9.59 11.02 4.59
CA HIS A 10 8.62 10.54 5.57
C HIS A 10 7.67 9.54 4.93
N ALA A 11 8.08 8.26 4.96
CA ALA A 11 7.27 7.14 4.55
C ALA A 11 6.33 6.67 5.66
N TYR A 12 5.11 6.31 5.31
CA TYR A 12 4.20 5.55 6.15
C TYR A 12 4.80 4.17 6.46
N CYS A 13 4.65 3.75 7.71
CA CYS A 13 5.09 2.44 8.14
C CYS A 13 4.25 1.35 7.42
N LEU A 14 4.93 0.44 6.71
CA LEU A 14 4.27 -0.64 5.98
C LEU A 14 3.46 -1.55 6.91
N LEU A 15 3.92 -1.80 8.13
CA LEU A 15 3.18 -2.62 9.10
C LEU A 15 1.82 -2.01 9.42
N HIS A 16 1.79 -0.70 9.71
CA HIS A 16 0.53 0.01 9.97
C HIS A 16 -0.37 0.04 8.74
N LEU A 17 0.17 0.19 7.53
CA LEU A 17 -0.61 0.10 6.30
C LEU A 17 -1.26 -1.28 6.12
N GLN A 18 -0.53 -2.35 6.40
CA GLN A 18 -1.05 -3.72 6.35
C GLN A 18 -2.16 -3.93 7.39
N MET A 19 -1.99 -3.40 8.61
CA MET A 19 -3.01 -3.46 9.66
C MET A 19 -4.26 -2.66 9.31
N ASN A 20 -4.11 -1.43 8.81
CA ASN A 20 -5.23 -0.60 8.37
C ASN A 20 -6.03 -1.29 7.25
N LEU A 21 -5.34 -1.91 6.29
CA LEU A 21 -6.00 -2.69 5.24
C LEU A 21 -6.74 -3.91 5.83
N ARG A 22 -6.13 -4.63 6.77
CA ARG A 22 -6.75 -5.79 7.45
C ARG A 22 -8.05 -5.39 8.15
N ASP A 23 -8.09 -4.22 8.77
CA ASP A 23 -9.26 -3.76 9.53
C ASP A 23 -10.44 -3.43 8.62
N ARG A 24 -10.19 -3.08 7.34
CA ARG A 24 -11.23 -2.93 6.30
C ARG A 24 -11.82 -4.26 5.83
N MET A 25 -11.24 -5.39 6.22
CA MET A 25 -11.59 -6.73 5.74
C MET A 25 -12.29 -7.59 6.79
N LYS A 26 -13.15 -7.01 7.65
CA LYS A 26 -13.75 -7.71 8.82
C LYS A 26 -14.24 -9.14 8.52
N TYR A 27 -14.98 -9.34 7.44
CA TYR A 27 -15.61 -10.61 7.06
C TYR A 27 -14.83 -11.47 6.05
N VAL A 28 -13.60 -11.08 5.69
CA VAL A 28 -12.75 -11.85 4.78
C VAL A 28 -11.99 -12.93 5.57
N ASN A 29 -11.83 -14.11 4.97
CA ASN A 29 -11.07 -15.20 5.57
C ASN A 29 -9.58 -14.82 5.80
N ALA A 30 -8.94 -15.46 6.79
CA ALA A 30 -7.59 -15.08 7.21
C ALA A 30 -6.52 -15.26 6.11
N SER A 31 -6.61 -16.33 5.32
CA SER A 31 -5.65 -16.59 4.24
C SER A 31 -5.74 -15.54 3.13
N HIS A 32 -6.95 -15.11 2.75
CA HIS A 32 -7.15 -14.00 1.82
C HIS A 32 -6.60 -12.69 2.36
N LYS A 33 -6.83 -12.39 3.65
CA LYS A 33 -6.26 -11.19 4.29
C LYS A 33 -4.74 -11.16 4.18
N ILE A 34 -4.09 -12.29 4.50
CA ILE A 34 -2.63 -12.44 4.38
C ILE A 34 -2.17 -12.26 2.93
N GLY A 35 -2.88 -12.88 1.98
CA GLY A 35 -2.60 -12.74 0.56
C GLY A 35 -2.65 -11.29 0.06
N LEU A 36 -3.68 -10.53 0.47
CA LEU A 36 -3.83 -9.11 0.14
C LEU A 36 -2.74 -8.24 0.79
N MET A 37 -2.44 -8.47 2.07
CA MET A 37 -1.34 -7.76 2.74
C MET A 37 0.02 -8.02 2.08
N ARG A 38 0.26 -9.24 1.57
CA ARG A 38 1.47 -9.57 0.80
C ARG A 38 1.53 -8.80 -0.52
N LYS A 39 0.42 -8.73 -1.26
CA LYS A 39 0.34 -7.96 -2.52
C LYS A 39 0.54 -6.46 -2.28
N LEU A 40 0.00 -5.90 -1.19
CA LEU A 40 0.25 -4.51 -0.79
C LEU A 40 1.75 -4.25 -0.56
N ARG A 41 2.42 -5.19 0.13
CA ARG A 41 3.87 -5.13 0.33
C ARG A 41 4.65 -5.17 -0.98
N GLU A 42 4.24 -6.00 -1.94
CA GLU A 42 4.87 -6.03 -3.27
C GLU A 42 4.72 -4.69 -4.00
N CYS A 43 3.59 -3.99 -3.84
CA CYS A 43 3.42 -2.63 -4.37
C CYS A 43 4.37 -1.65 -3.67
N ALA A 44 4.45 -1.69 -2.34
CA ALA A 44 5.29 -0.79 -1.56
C ALA A 44 6.78 -0.89 -1.96
N TYR A 45 7.26 -2.12 -2.19
CA TYR A 45 8.66 -2.39 -2.56
C TYR A 45 8.95 -2.40 -4.06
N ALA A 46 7.96 -2.10 -4.91
CA ALA A 46 8.19 -2.05 -6.34
C ALA A 46 9.31 -1.02 -6.67
N PRO A 47 10.33 -1.41 -7.47
CA PRO A 47 11.51 -0.57 -7.70
C PRO A 47 11.27 0.56 -8.70
N THR A 48 10.25 0.43 -9.55
CA THR A 48 9.92 1.40 -10.59
C THR A 48 8.43 1.69 -10.60
N VAL A 49 8.04 2.85 -11.13
CA VAL A 49 6.63 3.24 -11.28
C VAL A 49 5.87 2.23 -12.17
N ALA A 50 6.51 1.70 -13.21
CA ALA A 50 5.92 0.67 -14.06
C ALA A 50 5.61 -0.61 -13.27
N CYS A 51 6.58 -1.13 -12.52
CA CYS A 51 6.39 -2.31 -11.68
C CYS A 51 5.33 -2.05 -10.59
N PHE A 52 5.32 -0.86 -10.00
CA PHE A 52 4.30 -0.45 -9.04
C PHE A 52 2.90 -0.54 -9.64
N ASN A 53 2.70 0.02 -10.84
CA ASN A 53 1.40 0.01 -11.51
C ASN A 53 0.93 -1.42 -11.81
N GLU A 54 1.81 -2.29 -12.32
CA GLU A 54 1.48 -3.70 -12.56
C GLU A 54 1.05 -4.42 -11.27
N LYS A 55 1.80 -4.24 -10.18
CA LYS A 55 1.48 -4.83 -8.87
C LYS A 55 0.20 -4.27 -8.29
N LEU A 56 -0.05 -2.97 -8.47
CA LEU A 56 -1.26 -2.30 -8.03
C LEU A 56 -2.50 -2.85 -8.75
N GLU A 57 -2.42 -3.10 -10.06
CA GLU A 57 -3.52 -3.72 -10.81
C GLU A 57 -3.82 -5.15 -10.33
N VAL A 58 -2.79 -5.93 -9.99
CA VAL A 58 -2.98 -7.25 -9.37
C VAL A 58 -3.62 -7.15 -8.00
N LEU A 59 -3.26 -6.14 -7.19
CA LEU A 59 -3.86 -5.89 -5.89
C LEU A 59 -5.34 -5.50 -6.02
N LYS A 60 -5.67 -4.55 -6.92
CA LYS A 60 -7.06 -4.13 -7.17
C LYS A 60 -7.94 -5.30 -7.59
N LYS A 61 -7.48 -6.13 -8.53
CA LYS A 61 -8.24 -7.32 -9.00
C LYS A 61 -8.52 -8.34 -7.90
N ALA A 62 -7.67 -8.42 -6.87
CA ALA A 62 -7.84 -9.39 -5.79
C ALA A 62 -9.02 -9.05 -4.86
N ASN A 63 -9.34 -7.76 -4.66
CA ASN A 63 -10.54 -7.33 -3.95
C ASN A 63 -10.88 -5.87 -4.30
N PRO A 64 -11.55 -5.61 -5.44
CA PRO A 64 -11.70 -4.27 -5.99
C PRO A 64 -12.34 -3.28 -5.03
N ALA A 65 -13.49 -3.62 -4.45
CA ALA A 65 -14.24 -2.72 -3.57
C ALA A 65 -13.44 -2.28 -2.34
N VAL A 66 -12.73 -3.22 -1.68
CA VAL A 66 -11.93 -2.90 -0.48
C VAL A 66 -10.69 -2.10 -0.85
N ILE A 67 -9.99 -2.48 -1.93
CA ILE A 67 -8.75 -1.81 -2.32
C ILE A 67 -9.01 -0.42 -2.87
N GLU A 68 -10.05 -0.24 -3.69
CA GLU A 68 -10.43 1.08 -4.19
C GLU A 68 -10.77 2.05 -3.05
N ASP A 69 -11.55 1.60 -2.07
CA ASP A 69 -11.85 2.42 -0.89
C ASP A 69 -10.60 2.75 -0.07
N PHE A 70 -9.75 1.74 0.19
CA PHE A 70 -8.50 1.92 0.94
C PHE A 70 -7.52 2.87 0.25
N MET A 71 -7.50 2.89 -1.08
CA MET A 71 -6.55 3.68 -1.87
C MET A 71 -6.96 5.15 -2.05
N LYS A 72 -8.23 5.52 -1.83
CA LYS A 72 -8.72 6.91 -2.00
C LYS A 72 -7.87 7.94 -1.25
N ASP A 73 -7.48 7.60 -0.02
CA ASP A 73 -6.73 8.50 0.85
C ASP A 73 -5.21 8.19 0.88
N LEU A 74 -4.75 7.20 0.10
CA LEU A 74 -3.41 6.63 0.22
C LEU A 74 -2.52 6.95 -0.98
N HIS A 75 -2.01 8.18 -1.03
CA HIS A 75 -1.13 8.61 -2.11
C HIS A 75 0.21 7.83 -2.15
N PRO A 76 0.63 7.25 -3.30
CA PRO A 76 1.86 6.43 -3.43
C PRO A 76 3.16 7.07 -2.93
N LYS A 77 3.31 8.39 -3.03
CA LYS A 77 4.50 9.15 -2.61
C LYS A 77 4.85 9.02 -1.13
N HIS A 78 3.94 8.49 -0.32
CA HIS A 78 4.14 8.31 1.12
C HIS A 78 4.44 6.87 1.51
N TRP A 79 4.43 5.89 0.60
CA TRP A 79 4.57 4.48 1.01
C TRP A 79 5.19 3.55 -0.02
N SER A 80 5.34 4.00 -1.27
CA SER A 80 5.96 3.21 -2.33
C SER A 80 7.37 3.72 -2.62
N ASN A 81 8.33 2.79 -2.60
CA ASN A 81 9.73 3.04 -2.93
C ASN A 81 9.91 3.63 -4.33
N ALA A 82 9.05 3.26 -5.28
CA ALA A 82 9.07 3.78 -6.65
C ALA A 82 8.91 5.31 -6.73
N TYR A 83 8.42 5.95 -5.66
CA TYR A 83 8.13 7.38 -5.60
C TYR A 83 8.99 8.14 -4.58
N PHE A 84 9.87 7.46 -3.84
CA PHE A 84 10.88 8.12 -3.02
C PHE A 84 12.04 8.53 -3.95
N ARG A 85 12.49 9.79 -3.86
CA ARG A 85 13.51 10.35 -4.75
C ARG A 85 14.78 10.75 -4.00
#